data_AF-A0A7W8FSC7-F1
#
_entry.id   AF-A0A7W8FSC7-F1
#
_cell.length_a   1.000
_cell.length_b   1.000
_cell.length_c   1.000
_cell.angle_alpha   90.00
_cell.angle_beta   90.00
_cell.angle_gamma   90.00
#
_symmetry.space_group_name_H-M   'P 1'
#
loop_
_entity.id
_entity.type
_entity.pdbx_description
1 polymer ?
#
loop_
_entity_poly.entity_id
_entity_poly.type
_entity_poly.pdbx_seq_one_letter_code
_entity_poly.pdbx_strand_id
1 'polypeptide(L)'
;MTADDIWNAMVDLISGMDYPTGDAVKDEAFLLFQFHSAMEGGGHESFLNLFEEDIEKVGPSTFFHGLIQSLIRIGGAAYAEIEKKYGLPLWQGYKALEEGGLEEEAFYVLIEKADKKYTALDPQMDRLLKTYFEELYGKRGSS
;
A
#
# COMPACT_ATOMS: atom_id res chain seq x y z
N MET A 1 -6.25 -14.26 22.39
CA MET A 1 -6.01 -13.82 21.00
C MET A 1 -4.51 -13.66 20.85
N THR A 2 -3.90 -14.48 20.01
CA THR A 2 -2.49 -14.39 19.62
C THR A 2 -2.31 -13.32 18.56
N ALA A 3 -1.06 -12.95 18.25
CA ALA A 3 -0.77 -12.08 17.12
C ALA A 3 -1.24 -12.68 15.78
N ASP A 4 -1.12 -13.99 15.64
CA ASP A 4 -1.56 -14.70 14.43
C ASP A 4 -3.09 -14.67 14.30
N ASP A 5 -3.81 -14.73 15.42
CA ASP A 5 -5.28 -14.57 15.42
C ASP A 5 -5.70 -13.17 14.94
N ILE A 6 -4.96 -12.11 15.34
CA ILE A 6 -5.22 -10.73 14.92
C ILE A 6 -4.95 -10.58 13.42
N TRP A 7 -3.83 -11.15 12.96
CA TRP A 7 -3.47 -11.12 11.55
C TRP A 7 -4.50 -11.84 10.68
N ASN A 8 -4.92 -13.04 11.06
CA ASN A 8 -5.94 -13.80 10.32
C ASN A 8 -7.29 -13.08 10.30
N ALA A 9 -7.71 -12.51 11.44
CA ALA A 9 -8.93 -11.71 11.50
C ALA A 9 -8.85 -10.45 10.61
N MET A 10 -7.66 -9.87 10.47
CA MET A 10 -7.42 -8.74 9.58
C MET A 10 -7.48 -9.12 8.12
N VAL A 11 -6.85 -10.23 7.74
CA VAL A 11 -6.92 -10.79 6.38
C VAL A 11 -8.39 -11.02 6.01
N ASP A 12 -9.13 -11.73 6.87
CA ASP A 12 -10.56 -12.01 6.65
C ASP A 12 -11.39 -10.73 6.50
N LEU A 13 -11.09 -9.71 7.31
CA LEU A 13 -11.78 -8.42 7.23
C LEU A 13 -11.48 -7.70 5.91
N ILE A 14 -10.22 -7.68 5.47
CA ILE A 14 -9.76 -6.89 4.31
C ILE A 14 -10.08 -7.57 2.98
N SER A 15 -10.00 -8.90 2.91
CA SER A 15 -10.21 -9.66 1.67
C SER A 15 -11.62 -9.54 1.07
N GLY A 16 -12.59 -9.02 1.81
CA GLY A 16 -13.96 -8.81 1.34
C GLY A 16 -14.40 -7.34 1.28
N MET A 17 -13.49 -6.38 1.46
CA MET A 17 -13.84 -4.95 1.43
C MET A 17 -13.69 -4.35 0.03
N ASP A 18 -14.70 -3.59 -0.37
CA ASP A 18 -14.60 -2.67 -1.49
C ASP A 18 -13.97 -1.36 -1.02
N TYR A 19 -12.86 -0.95 -1.64
CA TYR A 19 -12.27 0.36 -1.39
C TYR A 19 -12.80 1.42 -2.36
N PRO A 20 -12.97 2.68 -1.93
CA PRO A 20 -13.06 3.12 -0.54
C PRO A 20 -14.38 2.67 0.11
N THR A 21 -14.32 2.33 1.39
CA THR A 21 -15.45 1.89 2.23
C THR A 21 -16.23 3.07 2.85
N GLY A 22 -15.62 4.26 2.89
CA GLY A 22 -16.16 5.44 3.56
C GLY A 22 -15.91 5.49 5.06
N ASP A 23 -15.30 4.45 5.64
CA ASP A 23 -14.77 4.44 7.01
C ASP A 23 -13.26 4.62 6.95
N ALA A 24 -12.77 5.77 7.44
CA ALA A 24 -11.37 6.14 7.35
C ALA A 24 -10.41 5.13 8.01
N VAL A 25 -10.87 4.39 9.03
CA VAL A 25 -10.03 3.38 9.69
C VAL A 25 -9.95 2.11 8.86
N LYS A 26 -11.07 1.71 8.24
CA LYS A 26 -11.10 0.54 7.34
C LYS A 26 -10.31 0.82 6.06
N ASP A 27 -10.45 2.02 5.50
CA ASP A 27 -9.74 2.45 4.30
C ASP A 27 -8.23 2.49 4.54
N GLU A 28 -7.80 3.02 5.69
CA GLU A 28 -6.39 2.99 6.10
C GLU A 28 -5.87 1.56 6.29
N ALA A 29 -6.60 0.71 7.01
CA ALA A 29 -6.24 -0.68 7.22
C ALA A 29 -6.12 -1.44 5.89
N PHE A 30 -7.06 -1.22 4.97
CA PHE A 30 -7.05 -1.79 3.63
C PHE A 30 -5.80 -1.36 2.86
N LEU A 31 -5.56 -0.05 2.74
CA LEU A 31 -4.42 0.51 2.00
C LEU A 31 -3.09 -0.05 2.53
N LEU A 32 -2.90 -0.02 3.85
CA LEU A 32 -1.67 -0.47 4.48
C LEU A 32 -1.39 -1.96 4.29
N PHE A 33 -2.41 -2.79 4.45
CA PHE A 33 -2.28 -4.24 4.27
C PHE A 33 -1.98 -4.59 2.81
N GLN A 34 -2.82 -4.09 1.89
CA GLN A 34 -2.70 -4.42 0.47
C GLN A 34 -1.42 -3.86 -0.14
N PHE A 35 -0.98 -2.67 0.30
CA PHE A 35 0.34 -2.13 -0.05
C PHE A 35 1.45 -3.10 0.32
N HIS A 36 1.49 -3.54 1.59
CA HIS A 36 2.51 -4.47 2.04
C HIS A 36 2.45 -5.81 1.30
N SER A 37 1.26 -6.40 1.14
CA SER A 37 1.10 -7.64 0.40
C SER A 37 1.60 -7.55 -1.04
N ALA A 38 1.33 -6.44 -1.72
CA ALA A 38 1.83 -6.22 -3.07
C ALA A 38 3.35 -6.05 -3.11
N MET A 39 3.92 -5.26 -2.18
CA MET A 39 5.35 -5.03 -2.11
C MET A 39 6.14 -6.31 -1.84
N GLU A 40 5.65 -7.20 -0.96
CA GLU A 40 6.28 -8.50 -0.68
C GLU A 40 6.02 -9.53 -1.80
N GLY A 41 4.91 -9.40 -2.53
CA GLY A 41 4.52 -10.33 -3.61
C GLY A 41 5.21 -10.07 -4.95
N GLY A 42 5.53 -8.80 -5.25
CA GLY A 42 6.18 -8.44 -6.51
C GLY A 42 6.39 -6.94 -6.69
N GLY A 43 6.64 -6.20 -5.61
CA GLY A 43 7.06 -4.79 -5.66
C GLY A 43 6.02 -3.83 -6.22
N HIS A 44 6.50 -2.67 -6.69
CA HIS A 44 5.63 -1.58 -7.16
C HIS A 44 4.81 -1.97 -8.40
N GLU A 45 5.29 -2.91 -9.23
CA GLU A 45 4.51 -3.39 -10.38
C GLU A 45 3.28 -4.18 -9.92
N SER A 46 3.45 -5.09 -8.96
CA SER A 46 2.31 -5.83 -8.38
C SER A 46 1.34 -4.88 -7.67
N PHE A 47 1.86 -3.84 -7.01
CA PHE A 47 1.05 -2.80 -6.38
C PHE A 47 0.18 -2.05 -7.39
N LEU A 48 0.75 -1.60 -8.50
CA LEU A 48 0.00 -0.88 -9.54
C LEU A 48 -1.09 -1.74 -10.16
N ASN A 49 -0.79 -3.00 -10.48
CA ASN A 49 -1.78 -3.95 -11.00
C ASN A 49 -2.90 -4.22 -9.97
N LEU A 50 -2.56 -4.39 -8.70
CA LEU A 50 -3.53 -4.70 -7.65
C LEU A 50 -4.50 -3.54 -7.39
N PHE A 51 -4.01 -2.30 -7.45
CA PHE A 51 -4.77 -1.10 -7.11
C PHE A 51 -5.26 -0.30 -8.31
N GLU A 52 -5.13 -0.80 -9.54
CA GLU A 52 -5.48 -0.04 -10.74
C GLU A 52 -6.91 0.53 -10.66
N GLU A 53 -7.90 -0.33 -10.42
CA GLU A 53 -9.31 0.08 -10.34
C GLU A 53 -9.54 1.09 -9.22
N ASP A 54 -8.89 0.91 -8.07
CA ASP A 54 -9.01 1.80 -6.91
C ASP A 54 -8.40 3.18 -7.19
N ILE A 55 -7.22 3.21 -7.81
CA ILE A 55 -6.51 4.43 -8.20
C ILE A 55 -7.34 5.21 -9.22
N GLU A 56 -7.92 4.54 -10.21
CA GLU A 56 -8.80 5.18 -11.20
C GLU A 56 -10.07 5.73 -10.54
N LYS A 57 -10.67 4.97 -9.64
CA LYS A 57 -11.91 5.32 -8.95
C LYS A 57 -11.78 6.56 -8.08
N VAL A 58 -10.70 6.70 -7.31
CA VAL A 58 -10.52 7.83 -6.38
C VAL A 58 -9.62 8.94 -6.92
N GLY A 59 -8.93 8.67 -8.02
CA GLY A 59 -7.92 9.54 -8.63
C GLY A 59 -6.54 9.36 -7.99
N PRO A 60 -5.46 9.36 -8.80
CA PRO A 60 -4.12 8.98 -8.34
C PRO A 60 -3.56 9.91 -7.27
N SER A 61 -3.80 11.22 -7.37
CA SER A 61 -3.34 12.16 -6.34
C SER A 61 -4.00 11.89 -4.99
N THR A 62 -5.30 11.58 -4.98
CA THR A 62 -6.04 11.25 -3.76
C THR A 62 -5.55 9.93 -3.18
N PHE A 63 -5.40 8.91 -4.03
CA PHE A 63 -4.95 7.59 -3.64
C PHE A 63 -3.58 7.63 -2.96
N PHE A 64 -2.57 8.18 -3.66
CA PHE A 64 -1.21 8.25 -3.12
C PHE A 64 -1.12 9.15 -1.89
N HIS A 65 -1.90 10.23 -1.83
CA HIS A 65 -1.96 11.04 -0.62
C HIS A 65 -2.48 10.23 0.57
N GLY A 66 -3.56 9.46 0.39
CA GLY A 66 -4.10 8.55 1.40
C GLY A 66 -3.05 7.56 1.89
N LEU A 67 -2.43 6.82 0.95
CA LEU A 67 -1.38 5.86 1.26
C LEU A 67 -0.21 6.49 2.03
N ILE A 68 0.31 7.64 1.59
CA ILE A 68 1.40 8.36 2.24
C ILE A 68 1.03 8.74 3.68
N GLN A 69 -0.18 9.26 3.90
CA GLN A 69 -0.61 9.63 5.25
C GLN A 69 -0.76 8.41 6.16
N SER A 70 -1.29 7.31 5.64
CA SER A 70 -1.41 6.05 6.38
C SER A 70 -0.05 5.48 6.75
N LEU A 71 0.92 5.47 5.83
CA LEU A 71 2.29 5.03 6.09
C LEU A 71 2.96 5.89 7.18
N ILE A 72 2.82 7.21 7.11
CA ILE A 72 3.34 8.13 8.14
C ILE A 72 2.72 7.82 9.52
N ARG A 73 1.41 7.58 9.56
CA ARG A 73 0.67 7.36 10.82
C ARG A 73 1.15 6.14 11.58
N ILE A 74 1.53 5.07 10.88
CA ILE A 74 2.07 3.86 11.50
C ILE A 74 3.59 3.93 11.77
N GLY A 75 4.22 5.10 11.57
CA GLY A 75 5.67 5.28 11.75
C GLY A 75 6.51 4.90 10.52
N GLY A 76 5.88 4.53 9.42
CA GLY A 76 6.51 4.17 8.15
C GLY A 76 6.95 5.36 7.28
N ALA A 77 7.49 6.42 7.89
CA ALA A 77 7.83 7.65 7.16
C ALA A 77 8.84 7.44 6.02
N ALA A 78 9.78 6.50 6.17
CA ALA A 78 10.74 6.18 5.12
C ALA A 78 10.07 5.54 3.89
N TYR A 79 9.07 4.68 4.10
CA TYR A 79 8.24 4.13 3.03
C TYR A 79 7.37 5.21 2.38
N ALA A 80 6.79 6.11 3.18
CA ALA A 80 6.01 7.24 2.68
C ALA A 80 6.81 8.18 1.76
N GLU A 81 8.10 8.40 2.05
CA GLU A 81 8.97 9.20 1.18
C GLU A 81 9.29 8.50 -0.16
N ILE A 82 9.23 7.17 -0.23
CA ILE A 82 9.30 6.44 -1.50
C ILE A 82 8.04 6.73 -2.30
N GLU A 83 6.86 6.50 -1.75
CA GLU A 83 5.58 6.71 -2.45
C GLU A 83 5.38 8.16 -2.89
N LYS A 84 5.77 9.11 -2.03
CA LYS A 84 5.75 10.54 -2.37
C LYS A 84 6.64 10.88 -3.56
N LYS A 85 7.77 10.18 -3.72
CA LYS A 85 8.72 10.43 -4.80
C LYS A 85 8.37 9.67 -6.07
N TYR A 86 7.89 8.45 -5.95
CA TYR A 86 7.76 7.51 -7.07
C TYR A 86 6.31 7.18 -7.44
N GLY A 87 5.34 7.25 -6.51
CA GLY A 87 3.98 6.76 -6.74
C GLY A 87 3.29 7.38 -7.96
N LEU A 88 3.18 8.71 -8.01
CA LEU A 88 2.57 9.38 -9.17
C LEU A 88 3.33 9.16 -10.50
N PRO A 89 4.67 9.33 -10.55
CA PRO A 89 5.45 8.99 -11.75
C PRO A 89 5.28 7.54 -12.23
N LEU A 90 5.22 6.59 -11.29
CA LEU A 90 5.03 5.17 -11.59
C LEU A 90 3.63 4.92 -12.18
N TRP A 91 2.59 5.51 -11.58
CA TRP A 91 1.23 5.43 -12.12
C TRP A 91 1.13 5.99 -13.54
N GLN A 92 1.75 7.14 -13.79
CA GLN A 92 1.76 7.74 -15.12
C GLN A 92 2.46 6.85 -16.15
N GLY A 93 3.59 6.24 -15.77
CA GLY A 93 4.28 5.27 -16.63
C GLY A 93 3.43 4.03 -16.90
N TYR A 94 2.79 3.49 -15.86
CA TYR A 94 1.91 2.31 -15.97
C TYR A 94 0.77 2.54 -16.98
N LYS A 95 0.01 3.62 -16.85
CA LYS A 95 -1.07 3.94 -17.81
C LYS A 95 -0.56 4.22 -19.22
N ALA A 96 0.60 4.85 -19.35
CA ALA A 96 1.19 5.09 -20.65
C ALA A 96 1.53 3.77 -21.38
N LEU A 97 1.93 2.71 -20.68
CA LEU A 97 2.19 1.40 -21.30
C LEU A 97 0.92 0.76 -21.84
N GLU A 98 -0.17 0.80 -21.09
CA GLU A 98 -1.47 0.26 -21.53
C GLU A 98 -2.02 0.96 -22.78
N GLU A 99 -1.74 2.26 -22.90
CA GLU A 99 -2.13 3.08 -24.05
C GLU A 99 -1.18 2.91 -25.27
N GLY A 100 -0.17 2.05 -25.19
CA GLY A 100 0.81 1.82 -26.25
C GLY A 100 1.92 2.88 -26.34
N GLY A 101 2.14 3.63 -25.26
CA GLY A 101 3.21 4.61 -25.08
C GLY A 101 4.59 3.94 -24.97
N LEU A 102 5.45 4.26 -25.94
CA LEU A 102 6.64 3.50 -26.36
C LEU A 102 7.91 3.59 -25.46
N GLU A 103 7.81 3.64 -24.13
CA GLU A 103 9.01 3.61 -23.26
C GLU A 103 8.91 2.66 -22.05
N GLU A 104 8.58 1.40 -22.32
CA GLU A 104 8.61 0.28 -21.36
C GLU A 104 9.90 0.22 -20.53
N GLU A 105 11.05 0.41 -21.16
CA GLU A 105 12.35 0.43 -20.48
C GLU A 105 12.44 1.55 -19.43
N ALA A 106 11.93 2.76 -19.74
CA ALA A 106 11.98 3.88 -18.81
C ALA A 106 11.09 3.65 -17.58
N PHE A 107 9.92 3.02 -17.78
CA PHE A 107 9.05 2.59 -16.70
C PHE A 107 9.74 1.56 -15.80
N TYR A 108 10.31 0.49 -16.36
CA TYR A 108 10.96 -0.55 -15.56
C TYR A 108 12.22 -0.05 -14.83
N VAL A 109 12.97 0.89 -15.41
CA VAL A 109 14.06 1.58 -14.70
C VAL A 109 13.54 2.37 -13.49
N LEU A 110 12.34 2.94 -13.58
CA LEU A 110 11.72 3.67 -12.47
C LEU A 110 11.23 2.72 -11.38
N ILE A 111 10.59 1.61 -11.76
CA ILE A 111 10.18 0.51 -10.86
C ILE A 111 11.39 0.00 -10.09
N GLU A 112 12.47 -0.36 -10.79
CA GLU A 112 13.67 -0.93 -10.17
C GLU A 112 14.29 0.04 -9.14
N LYS A 113 14.26 1.34 -9.41
CA LYS A 113 14.73 2.37 -8.47
C LYS A 113 13.86 2.47 -7.22
N ALA A 114 12.55 2.36 -7.37
CA ALA A 114 11.60 2.42 -6.26
C ALA A 114 11.71 1.15 -5.40
N ASP A 115 11.74 -0.04 -6.03
CA ASP A 115 11.89 -1.33 -5.34
C ASP A 115 13.23 -1.46 -4.63
N LYS A 116 14.35 -1.03 -5.25
CA LYS A 116 15.66 -1.00 -4.59
C LYS A 116 15.65 -0.12 -3.34
N LYS A 117 14.86 0.95 -3.34
CA LYS A 117 14.72 1.81 -2.16
C LYS A 117 13.87 1.15 -1.09
N TYR A 118 12.76 0.53 -1.48
CA TYR A 118 11.90 -0.19 -0.56
C TYR A 118 12.66 -1.33 0.13
N THR A 119 13.32 -2.19 -0.65
CA THR A 119 14.10 -3.33 -0.14
C THR A 119 15.30 -2.93 0.72
N ALA A 120 15.83 -1.72 0.53
CA ALA A 120 16.87 -1.16 1.40
C ALA A 120 16.34 -0.69 2.76
N LEU A 121 15.03 -0.47 2.90
CA LEU A 121 14.37 -0.31 4.18
C LEU A 121 14.14 -1.71 4.75
N ASP A 122 15.11 -2.18 5.56
CA ASP A 122 15.03 -3.35 6.46
C ASP A 122 13.57 -3.73 6.79
N PRO A 123 13.14 -5.02 6.75
CA PRO A 123 11.75 -5.48 6.80
C PRO A 123 11.03 -5.13 8.12
N GLN A 124 10.76 -3.84 8.29
CA GLN A 124 10.11 -3.23 9.43
C GLN A 124 8.63 -3.04 9.16
N MET A 125 8.20 -3.03 7.90
CA MET A 125 6.79 -2.88 7.52
C MET A 125 5.90 -3.91 8.22
N ASP A 126 6.28 -5.19 8.20
CA ASP A 126 5.61 -6.26 8.95
C ASP A 126 5.36 -5.91 10.42
N ARG A 127 6.39 -5.37 11.08
CA ARG A 127 6.31 -4.99 12.51
C ARG A 127 5.40 -3.78 12.72
N LEU A 128 5.48 -2.78 11.84
CA LEU A 128 4.64 -1.59 11.90
C LEU A 128 3.17 -1.96 11.70
N LEU A 129 2.87 -2.80 10.70
CA LEU A 129 1.52 -3.31 10.44
C LEU A 129 0.98 -4.13 11.60
N LYS A 130 1.78 -5.06 12.12
CA LYS A 130 1.39 -5.86 13.27
C LYS A 130 1.04 -4.99 14.47
N THR A 131 1.88 -4.01 14.79
CA THR A 131 1.63 -3.07 15.88
C THR A 131 0.33 -2.30 15.65
N TYR A 132 0.14 -1.77 14.44
CA TYR A 132 -1.08 -1.06 14.06
C TYR A 132 -2.35 -1.91 14.23
N PHE A 133 -2.33 -3.16 13.78
CA PHE A 133 -3.49 -4.06 13.89
C PHE A 133 -3.73 -4.52 15.33
N GLU A 134 -2.68 -4.76 16.12
CA GLU A 134 -2.79 -5.02 17.56
C GLU A 134 -3.46 -3.86 18.28
N GLU A 135 -3.11 -2.61 17.97
CA GLU A 135 -3.76 -1.43 18.53
C GLU A 135 -5.22 -1.28 18.09
N LEU A 136 -5.51 -1.56 16.82
CA LEU A 136 -6.86 -1.47 16.27
C LEU A 136 -7.81 -2.51 16.90
N TYR A 137 -7.35 -3.76 17.07
CA TYR A 137 -8.16 -4.85 17.62
C TYR A 137 -8.16 -4.88 19.15
N GLY A 138 -7.04 -4.53 19.78
CA GLY A 138 -6.95 -4.39 21.24
C GLY A 138 -7.93 -3.34 21.79
N LYS A 139 -8.20 -2.28 21.03
CA LYS A 139 -9.22 -1.27 21.37
C LYS A 139 -10.66 -1.76 21.21
N ARG A 140 -10.92 -2.76 20.36
CA ARG A 140 -12.27 -3.36 20.18
C ARG A 140 -12.62 -4.43 21.23
N GLY A 141 -11.63 -4.99 21.93
CA GLY A 141 -11.85 -5.98 23.00
C GLY A 141 -12.20 -5.40 24.38
N SER A 142 -12.33 -4.09 24.52
CA SER A 142 -12.55 -3.39 25.81
C SER A 142 -13.92 -2.68 25.92
N SER A 143 -14.88 -3.05 25.07
CA SER A 143 -16.25 -2.48 25.07
C SER A 143 -17.30 -3.53 25.36
#